data_AF-A0A4E0RZP2-F1
#
_entry.id   AF-A0A4E0RZP2-F1
#
_cell.length_a   1.000
_cell.length_b   1.000
_cell.length_c   1.000
_cell.angle_alpha   90.00
_cell.angle_beta   90.00
_cell.angle_gamma   90.00
#
_symmetry.space_group_name_H-M   'P 1'
#
loop_
_entity.id
_entity.type
_entity.pdbx_description
1 polymer ?
#
loop_
_entity_poly.entity_id
_entity_poly.type
_entity_poly.pdbx_seq_one_letter_code
_entity_poly.pdbx_strand_id
1 'polypeptide(L)'
;MKCTGVVDGSRLTWFDLGPMVSQMITYQNEDRLYFALGPERNSIVTARDPTDRWIGISLSEYHRYIDGKIHTNATYLPWDETWTFNKNLSGTMCTEFKAGDWNLCFNGVYYKNKTVALWTEEAGLQFP
;
A
#
# COMPACT_ATOMS: atom_id res chain seq x y z
N MET A 1 5.24 -13.20 -5.15
CA MET A 1 5.24 -11.98 -4.31
C MET A 1 3.78 -11.59 -4.12
N LYS A 2 3.28 -11.47 -2.88
CA LYS A 2 1.92 -10.96 -2.63
C LYS A 2 2.02 -9.47 -2.34
N CYS A 3 1.28 -8.65 -3.07
CA CYS A 3 1.21 -7.21 -2.81
C CYS A 3 -0.09 -6.94 -2.06
N THR A 4 0.00 -6.34 -0.87
CA THR A 4 -1.16 -6.05 -0.04
C THR A 4 -1.33 -4.54 0.08
N GLY A 5 -2.54 -4.06 -0.16
CA GLY A 5 -2.89 -2.65 -0.01
C GLY A 5 -3.52 -2.35 1.35
N VAL A 6 -3.34 -1.12 1.82
CA VAL A 6 -4.00 -0.57 3.00
C VAL A 6 -4.65 0.73 2.61
N VAL A 7 -5.92 0.90 2.94
CA VAL A 7 -6.62 2.18 2.79
C VAL A 7 -7.07 2.66 4.16
N ASP A 8 -6.71 3.92 4.45
CA ASP A 8 -7.19 4.63 5.63
C ASP A 8 -8.59 5.20 5.36
N GLY A 9 -9.53 4.88 6.24
CA GLY A 9 -10.97 5.18 6.12
C GLY A 9 -11.63 5.13 7.50
N SER A 10 -12.94 4.85 7.58
CA SER A 10 -13.60 4.68 8.91
C SER A 10 -13.07 3.46 9.68
N ARG A 11 -12.50 2.49 8.97
CA ARG A 11 -11.74 1.34 9.48
C ARG A 11 -10.59 1.07 8.52
N LEU A 12 -9.43 0.67 9.04
CA LEU A 12 -8.36 0.14 8.19
C LEU A 12 -8.85 -1.14 7.51
N THR A 13 -8.74 -1.16 6.18
CA THR A 13 -9.12 -2.32 5.37
C THR A 13 -7.92 -2.81 4.57
N TRP A 14 -7.69 -4.12 4.62
CA TRP A 14 -6.61 -4.82 3.93
C TRP A 14 -7.16 -5.59 2.74
N PHE A 15 -6.42 -5.61 1.65
CA PHE A 15 -6.78 -6.41 0.48
C PHE A 15 -5.55 -6.88 -0.28
N ASP A 16 -5.65 -8.09 -0.84
CA ASP A 16 -4.71 -8.59 -1.83
C ASP A 16 -4.92 -7.83 -3.14
N LEU A 17 -3.85 -7.24 -3.67
CA LEU A 17 -3.84 -6.52 -4.95
C LEU A 17 -3.74 -7.46 -6.15
N GLY A 18 -3.53 -8.76 -5.91
CA GLY A 18 -3.39 -9.77 -6.93
C GLY A 18 -2.02 -9.78 -7.62
N PRO A 19 -1.80 -10.72 -8.54
CA PRO A 19 -0.49 -10.97 -9.15
C PRO A 19 -0.06 -9.89 -10.15
N MET A 20 -0.98 -9.01 -10.57
CA MET A 20 -0.72 -7.97 -11.56
C MET A 20 -0.14 -6.69 -10.97
N VAL A 21 0.03 -6.62 -9.65
CA VAL A 21 0.54 -5.43 -8.96
C VAL A 21 1.81 -5.76 -8.20
N SER A 22 2.87 -5.00 -8.46
CA SER A 22 4.10 -5.03 -7.66
C SER A 22 4.17 -3.89 -6.65
N GLN A 23 3.62 -2.73 -6.98
CA GLN A 23 3.70 -1.53 -6.15
C GLN A 23 2.59 -0.54 -6.49
N MET A 24 1.87 -0.04 -5.49
CA MET A 24 0.93 1.07 -5.66
C MET A 24 1.66 2.39 -5.90
N ILE A 25 1.12 3.23 -6.80
CA ILE A 25 1.69 4.54 -7.12
C ILE A 25 0.83 5.64 -6.53
N THR A 26 -0.46 5.69 -6.89
CA THR A 26 -1.35 6.79 -6.52
C THR A 26 -2.80 6.39 -6.64
N TYR A 27 -3.67 7.07 -5.89
CA TYR A 27 -5.11 7.03 -6.02
C TYR A 27 -5.61 8.40 -6.48
N GLN A 28 -6.32 8.43 -7.60
CA GLN A 28 -6.90 9.64 -8.17
C GLN A 28 -8.36 9.74 -7.72
N ASN A 29 -8.70 10.84 -7.04
CA ASN A 29 -9.92 10.94 -6.24
C ASN A 29 -11.20 11.13 -7.08
N GLU A 30 -11.11 11.86 -8.20
CA GLU A 30 -12.27 12.32 -8.98
C GLU A 30 -12.88 11.17 -9.79
N ASP A 31 -12.05 10.41 -10.50
CA ASP A 31 -12.47 9.24 -11.27
C ASP A 31 -12.43 7.95 -10.44
N ARG A 32 -11.94 8.03 -9.20
CA ARG A 32 -11.75 6.90 -8.28
C ARG A 32 -10.92 5.80 -8.92
N LEU A 33 -9.72 6.18 -9.38
CA LEU A 33 -8.80 5.28 -10.06
C LEU A 33 -7.57 5.04 -9.21
N TYR A 34 -7.25 3.77 -9.04
CA TYR A 34 -5.98 3.32 -8.51
C TYR A 34 -5.00 3.13 -9.66
N PHE A 35 -3.75 3.52 -9.41
CA PHE A 35 -2.64 3.29 -10.33
C PHE A 35 -1.52 2.56 -9.62
N ALA A 36 -0.97 1.57 -10.31
CA ALA A 36 0.09 0.74 -9.77
C ALA A 36 1.09 0.34 -10.86
N LEU A 37 2.25 -0.12 -10.43
CA LEU A 37 3.23 -0.77 -11.29
C LEU A 37 2.90 -2.25 -11.38
N GLY A 38 2.96 -2.79 -12.60
CA GLY A 38 2.86 -4.21 -12.84
C GLY A 38 4.11 -4.98 -12.42
N PRO A 39 4.15 -6.31 -12.64
CA PRO A 39 5.32 -7.13 -12.36
C PRO A 39 6.59 -6.55 -12.99
N GLU A 40 7.70 -6.65 -12.26
CA GLU A 40 9.01 -6.13 -12.67
C GLU A 40 9.05 -4.62 -12.95
N ARG A 41 8.00 -3.87 -12.56
CA ARG A 41 7.84 -2.43 -12.84
C ARG A 41 7.86 -2.08 -14.32
N ASN A 42 7.53 -3.05 -15.18
CA ASN A 42 7.58 -2.92 -16.65
C ASN A 42 6.27 -2.42 -17.27
N SER A 43 5.23 -2.20 -16.46
CA SER A 43 3.94 -1.70 -16.93
C SER A 43 3.27 -0.82 -15.87
N ILE A 44 2.38 0.06 -16.34
CA ILE A 44 1.46 0.80 -15.49
C ILE A 44 0.10 0.11 -15.63
N VAL A 45 -0.54 -0.15 -14.50
CA VAL A 45 -1.88 -0.74 -14.44
C VAL A 45 -2.81 0.18 -13.68
N THR A 46 -4.09 0.13 -14.01
CA THR A 46 -5.15 0.86 -13.33
C THR A 46 -6.35 -0.03 -13.02
N ALA A 47 -7.04 0.30 -11.93
CA ALA A 47 -8.27 -0.33 -11.50
C ALA A 47 -9.18 0.70 -10.81
N ARG A 48 -10.50 0.48 -10.85
CA ARG A 48 -11.46 1.25 -10.03
C ARG A 48 -11.63 0.67 -8.64
N ASP A 49 -11.51 -0.66 -8.55
CA ASP A 49 -11.50 -1.43 -7.32
C ASP A 49 -10.19 -2.22 -7.29
N PRO A 50 -9.35 -2.05 -6.26
CA PRO A 50 -8.04 -2.71 -6.19
C PRO A 50 -8.14 -4.22 -5.93
N THR A 51 -9.34 -4.72 -5.60
CA THR A 51 -9.65 -6.16 -5.44
C THR A 51 -10.18 -6.80 -6.73
N ASP A 52 -10.42 -6.00 -7.76
CA ASP A 52 -10.95 -6.44 -9.06
C ASP A 52 -9.82 -6.50 -10.12
N ARG A 53 -10.22 -6.55 -11.39
CA ARG A 53 -9.33 -6.64 -12.54
C ARG A 53 -8.54 -5.35 -12.76
N TRP A 54 -7.22 -5.51 -12.79
CA TRP A 54 -6.27 -4.51 -13.25
C TRP A 54 -6.14 -4.50 -14.77
N ILE A 55 -6.06 -3.30 -15.35
CA ILE A 55 -5.92 -3.08 -16.79
C ILE A 55 -4.61 -2.34 -17.06
N GLY A 56 -3.80 -2.86 -17.99
CA GLY A 56 -2.58 -2.19 -18.42
C GLY A 56 -2.88 -0.92 -19.22
N ILE A 57 -2.12 0.14 -18.94
CA ILE A 57 -2.22 1.42 -19.64
C ILE A 57 -0.83 1.91 -20.05
N SER A 58 -0.82 2.78 -21.05
CA SER A 58 0.37 3.50 -21.47
C SER A 58 0.72 4.66 -20.52
N LEU A 59 1.96 5.14 -20.59
CA LEU A 59 2.40 6.32 -19.84
C LEU A 59 1.61 7.58 -20.24
N SER A 60 1.25 7.73 -21.52
CA SER A 60 0.43 8.85 -21.99
C SER A 60 -0.99 8.81 -21.43
N GLU A 61 -1.59 7.63 -21.32
CA GLU A 61 -2.88 7.48 -20.64
C GLU A 61 -2.79 7.81 -19.15
N TYR A 62 -1.74 7.36 -18.48
CA TYR A 62 -1.49 7.71 -17.08
C TYR A 62 -1.43 9.23 -16.87
N HIS A 63 -0.64 9.95 -17.67
CA HIS A 63 -0.58 11.40 -17.63
C HIS A 63 -1.96 12.03 -17.84
N ARG A 64 -2.71 11.56 -18.85
CA ARG A 64 -4.07 12.05 -19.10
C ARG A 64 -5.01 11.87 -17.91
N TYR A 65 -4.82 10.83 -17.10
CA TYR A 65 -5.65 10.59 -15.92
C TYR A 65 -5.22 11.39 -14.68
N ILE A 66 -3.96 11.80 -14.57
CA ILE A 66 -3.43 12.46 -13.37
C ILE A 66 -3.30 13.98 -13.55
N ASP A 67 -2.99 14.45 -14.75
CA ASP A 67 -2.69 15.85 -15.01
C ASP A 67 -3.88 16.76 -14.63
N GLY A 68 -3.62 17.71 -13.73
CA GLY A 68 -4.62 18.67 -13.25
C GLY A 68 -5.67 18.10 -12.29
N LYS A 69 -5.57 16.82 -11.91
CA LYS A 69 -6.54 16.16 -11.01
C LYS A 69 -5.99 15.97 -9.60
N ILE A 70 -6.89 16.00 -8.61
CA ILE A 70 -6.55 15.68 -7.23
C ILE A 70 -6.25 14.19 -7.11
N HIS A 71 -5.08 13.87 -6.56
CA HIS A 71 -4.61 12.52 -6.33
C HIS A 71 -3.80 12.41 -5.03
N THR A 72 -3.75 11.20 -4.48
CA THR A 72 -3.06 10.85 -3.24
C THR A 72 -2.01 9.80 -3.56
N ASN A 73 -0.74 10.14 -3.36
CA ASN A 73 0.35 9.20 -3.61
C ASN A 73 0.37 8.09 -2.56
N ALA A 74 0.63 6.87 -3.01
CA ALA A 74 0.87 5.74 -2.13
C ALA A 74 2.29 5.82 -1.58
N THR A 75 2.44 5.43 -0.30
CA THR A 75 3.75 5.30 0.33
C THR A 75 4.17 3.84 0.34
N TYR A 76 5.37 3.56 -0.15
CA TYR A 76 5.96 2.24 -0.13
C TYR A 76 6.68 2.01 1.21
N LEU A 77 6.41 0.86 1.85
CA LEU A 77 7.17 0.41 3.01
C LEU A 77 8.43 -0.34 2.54
N PRO A 78 9.64 0.06 2.96
CA PRO A 78 10.86 -0.59 2.54
C PRO A 78 10.99 -2.01 3.13
N TRP A 79 11.59 -2.92 2.36
CA TRP A 79 11.97 -4.25 2.83
C TRP A 79 13.26 -4.25 3.63
N ASP A 80 14.12 -3.24 3.42
CA ASP A 80 15.40 -3.12 4.09
C ASP A 80 15.29 -2.25 5.36
N GLU A 81 16.00 -2.65 6.41
CA GLU A 81 16.06 -1.89 7.66
C GLU A 81 16.78 -0.55 7.44
N THR A 82 16.24 0.51 8.03
CA THR A 82 16.86 1.83 8.12
C THR A 82 17.09 2.21 9.59
N TRP A 83 17.77 3.34 9.82
CA TRP A 83 17.91 3.87 11.19
C TRP A 83 16.55 4.15 11.85
N THR A 84 15.56 4.60 11.08
CA THR A 84 14.22 5.00 11.57
C THR A 84 13.13 3.95 11.36
N PHE A 85 13.41 2.90 10.57
CA PHE A 85 12.49 1.80 10.28
C PHE A 85 13.23 0.46 10.33
N ASN A 86 13.21 -0.19 11.48
CA ASN A 86 13.93 -1.45 11.73
C ASN A 86 13.14 -2.37 12.66
N LYS A 87 13.58 -3.63 12.74
CA LYS A 87 12.87 -4.69 13.49
C LYS A 87 12.84 -4.48 15.01
N ASN A 88 13.64 -3.56 15.55
CA ASN A 88 13.68 -3.27 16.99
C ASN A 88 12.61 -2.24 17.40
N LEU A 89 11.95 -1.59 16.44
CA LEU A 89 10.86 -0.66 16.69
C LEU A 89 9.52 -1.39 16.64
N SER A 90 8.64 -1.08 17.59
CA SER A 90 7.28 -1.63 17.63
C SER A 90 6.28 -0.62 18.21
N GLY A 91 4.99 -0.80 17.90
CA GLY A 91 3.93 0.04 18.42
C GLY A 91 4.14 1.52 18.11
N THR A 92 4.00 2.37 19.13
CA THR A 92 4.15 3.82 19.00
C THR A 92 5.59 4.28 18.76
N MET A 93 6.59 3.38 18.83
CA MET A 93 7.97 3.71 18.47
C MET A 93 8.18 3.77 16.95
N CYS A 94 7.30 3.16 16.17
CA CYS A 94 7.32 3.25 14.70
C CYS A 94 6.67 4.56 14.27
N THR A 95 7.51 5.58 14.05
CA THR A 95 7.04 6.96 13.80
C THR A 95 7.07 7.34 12.33
N GLU A 96 7.82 6.60 11.50
CA GLU A 96 8.03 6.93 10.10
C GLU A 96 6.77 6.75 9.25
N PHE A 97 6.04 5.65 9.45
CA PHE A 97 4.82 5.34 8.70
C PHE A 97 3.62 5.24 9.64
N LYS A 98 2.82 6.31 9.70
CA LYS A 98 1.67 6.42 10.60
C LYS A 98 0.42 6.93 9.89
N ALA A 99 -0.72 6.42 10.33
CA ALA A 99 -2.04 6.86 9.93
C ALA A 99 -2.92 6.99 11.19
N GLY A 100 -3.04 8.20 11.73
CA GLY A 100 -3.68 8.42 13.03
C GLY A 100 -3.02 7.63 14.16
N ASP A 101 -3.80 6.77 14.82
CA ASP A 101 -3.34 5.87 15.90
C ASP A 101 -2.66 4.59 15.39
N TRP A 102 -2.65 4.38 14.07
CA TRP A 102 -2.01 3.22 13.44
C TRP A 102 -0.54 3.49 13.17
N ASN A 103 0.30 2.50 13.51
CA ASN A 103 1.74 2.53 13.33
C ASN A 103 2.14 1.32 12.47
N LEU A 104 2.72 1.57 11.30
CA LEU A 104 3.26 0.54 10.43
C LEU A 104 4.75 0.40 10.76
N CYS A 105 5.12 -0.78 11.24
CA CYS A 105 6.46 -1.14 11.68
C CYS A 105 7.11 -2.13 10.70
N PHE A 106 8.42 -2.31 10.83
CA PHE A 106 9.17 -3.26 10.01
C PHE A 106 8.66 -4.71 10.15
N ASN A 107 8.09 -5.09 11.30
CA ASN A 107 7.61 -6.45 11.57
C ASN A 107 6.08 -6.60 11.46
N GLY A 108 5.32 -5.50 11.38
CA GLY A 108 3.87 -5.59 11.39
C GLY A 108 3.16 -4.27 11.58
N VAL A 109 1.87 -4.37 11.92
CA VAL A 109 0.95 -3.25 12.09
C VAL A 109 0.48 -3.22 13.52
N TYR A 110 0.46 -2.02 14.10
CA TYR A 110 0.06 -1.79 15.47
C TYR A 110 -1.01 -0.70 15.52
N TYR A 111 -2.05 -0.93 16.32
CA TYR A 111 -2.94 0.13 16.76
C TYR A 111 -2.48 0.60 18.12
N LYS A 112 -1.94 1.82 18.20
CA LYS A 112 -1.17 2.30 19.35
C LYS A 112 -0.02 1.32 19.63
N ASN A 113 0.01 0.71 20.82
CA ASN A 113 1.01 -0.30 21.20
C ASN A 113 0.53 -1.75 21.04
N LYS A 114 -0.69 -1.97 20.53
CA LYS A 114 -1.25 -3.32 20.38
C LYS A 114 -0.97 -3.84 18.98
N THR A 115 -0.35 -5.01 18.88
CA THR A 115 -0.17 -5.72 17.61
C THR A 115 -1.53 -6.08 17.02
N VAL A 116 -1.72 -5.73 15.74
CA VAL A 116 -2.92 -6.08 14.97
C VAL A 116 -2.60 -7.12 13.91
N ALA A 117 -1.44 -7.02 13.26
CA ALA A 117 -0.97 -7.99 12.30
C ALA A 117 0.57 -8.01 12.25
N LEU A 118 1.15 -9.13 11.84
CA LEU A 118 2.59 -9.27 11.59
C LEU A 118 2.83 -9.63 10.13
N TRP A 119 3.95 -9.15 9.59
CA TRP A 119 4.43 -9.54 8.26
C TRP A 119 5.21 -10.85 8.40
N THR A 120 4.53 -11.99 8.54
CA THR A 120 5.23 -13.29 8.53
C THR A 120 5.67 -13.66 7.11
N GLU A 121 6.74 -14.44 6.97
CA GLU A 121 7.24 -14.92 5.65
C GLU A 121 6.17 -15.69 4.86
N GLU A 122 5.21 -16.29 5.57
CA GLU A 122 3.93 -16.66 5.01
C GLU A 122 3.01 -15.46 5.07
N ALA A 123 2.76 -14.83 3.93
CA ALA A 123 1.80 -13.74 3.76
C ALA A 123 0.35 -14.20 4.04
N GLY A 124 0.09 -14.50 5.30
CA GLY A 124 -1.19 -14.72 5.93
C GLY A 124 -1.27 -13.78 7.10
N LEU A 125 -1.84 -12.59 6.87
CA LEU A 125 -2.28 -11.70 7.95
C LEU A 125 -3.25 -12.52 8.81
N GLN A 126 -2.78 -13.08 9.92
CA GLN A 126 -3.67 -13.67 10.92
C GLN A 126 -4.29 -12.52 11.70
N PHE A 127 -5.51 -12.16 11.29
CA PHE A 127 -6.37 -11.29 12.09
C PHE A 127 -6.84 -12.05 13.33
N PRO A 128 -7.00 -11.39 14.49
CA PRO A 128 -7.85 -11.88 15.58
C PRO A 128 -9.29 -12.10 15.11
#